data_AF-A0A961Z3T5-F1
#
_entry.id   AF-A0A961Z3T5-F1
#
_cell.length_a   1.000
_cell.length_b   1.000
_cell.length_c   1.000
_cell.angle_alpha   90.00
_cell.angle_beta   90.00
_cell.angle_gamma   90.00
#
_symmetry.space_group_name_H-M   'P 1'
#
loop_
_entity.id
_entity.type
_entity.pdbx_description
1 polymer ?
#
loop_
_entity_poly.entity_id
_entity_poly.type
_entity_poly.pdbx_seq_one_letter_code
_entity_poly.pdbx_strand_id
1 'polypeptide(L)'
;VPIAEVNFLAIMLAIQATAGGNLGETLANLSRVVRERKKMKAKIQAMSMEAKASASIIGCLPIAVMVLVYLTTPDYITLLFTETLGNIMLGVCAFWMITGVLVMRKMINFSF
;
A
#
# COMPACT_ATOMS: atom_id res chain seq x y z
N VAL A 1 11.87 -11.61 -21.67
CA VAL A 1 12.12 -12.38 -20.43
C VAL A 1 10.96 -13.37 -20.27
N PRO A 2 11.17 -14.69 -20.30
CA PRO A 2 10.08 -15.65 -20.20
C PRO A 2 9.47 -15.56 -18.80
N ILE A 3 8.18 -15.18 -18.73
CA ILE A 3 7.39 -15.17 -17.50
C ILE A 3 7.33 -16.59 -16.93
N ALA A 4 7.48 -16.74 -15.61
CA ALA A 4 7.51 -18.04 -14.92
C ALA A 4 6.30 -18.93 -15.28
N GLU A 5 5.17 -18.31 -15.58
CA GLU A 5 3.93 -18.97 -16.01
C GLU A 5 4.08 -19.72 -17.35
N VAL A 6 4.86 -19.21 -18.29
CA VAL A 6 5.13 -19.87 -19.59
C VAL A 6 6.07 -21.05 -19.42
N ASN A 7 7.08 -20.95 -18.56
CA ASN A 7 7.96 -22.08 -18.23
C ASN A 7 7.20 -23.18 -17.50
N PHE A 8 6.32 -22.82 -16.55
CA PHE A 8 5.48 -23.78 -15.85
C PHE A 8 4.50 -24.48 -16.81
N LEU A 9 3.92 -23.74 -17.76
CA LEU A 9 3.06 -24.29 -18.80
C LEU A 9 3.83 -25.24 -19.72
N ALA A 10 5.05 -24.89 -20.15
CA ALA A 10 5.89 -25.74 -20.98
C ALA A 10 6.27 -27.05 -20.28
N ILE A 11 6.62 -26.99 -18.99
CA ILE A 11 6.93 -28.17 -18.17
C ILE A 11 5.69 -29.06 -17.97
N MET A 12 4.52 -28.47 -17.65
CA MET A 12 3.25 -29.20 -17.52
C MET A 12 2.85 -29.90 -18.82
N LEU A 13 2.95 -29.20 -19.96
CA LEU A 13 2.68 -29.77 -21.28
C LEU A 13 3.65 -30.92 -21.61
N ALA A 14 4.95 -30.77 -21.32
CA ALA A 14 5.93 -31.83 -21.54
C ALA A 14 5.65 -33.07 -20.69
N ILE A 15 5.31 -32.89 -19.40
CA ILE A 15 4.99 -34.00 -18.49
C ILE A 15 3.71 -34.72 -18.94
N GLN A 16 2.64 -33.99 -19.27
CA GLN A 16 1.38 -34.61 -19.69
C GLN A 16 1.42 -35.20 -21.11
N ALA A 17 2.21 -34.64 -22.03
CA ALA A 17 2.48 -35.25 -23.32
C ALA A 17 3.19 -36.61 -23.19
N THR A 18 3.97 -36.81 -22.12
CA THR A 18 4.68 -38.07 -21.85
C THR A 18 3.84 -39.06 -21.02
N ALA A 19 2.93 -38.58 -20.17
CA ALA A 19 2.11 -39.39 -19.25
C ALA A 19 0.70 -39.75 -19.76
N GLY A 20 0.26 -39.20 -20.90
CA GLY A 20 -1.01 -39.57 -21.55
C GLY A 20 -2.30 -39.13 -20.83
N GLY A 21 -2.21 -38.20 -19.89
CA GLY A 21 -3.35 -37.69 -19.12
C GLY A 21 -4.15 -36.59 -19.83
N ASN A 22 -5.32 -36.23 -19.27
CA ASN A 22 -6.23 -35.22 -19.82
C ASN A 22 -5.65 -33.79 -19.76
N LEU A 23 -4.83 -33.44 -20.76
CA LEU A 23 -4.23 -32.11 -20.97
C LEU A 23 -5.24 -30.96 -20.85
N GLY A 24 -6.50 -31.20 -21.22
CA GLY A 24 -7.56 -30.19 -21.14
C GLY A 24 -7.89 -29.78 -19.71
N GLU A 25 -7.84 -30.71 -18.76
CA GLU A 25 -8.19 -30.47 -17.35
C GLU A 25 -7.06 -29.74 -16.61
N THR A 26 -5.82 -30.09 -16.87
CA THR A 26 -4.63 -29.41 -16.30
C THR A 26 -4.42 -28.02 -16.87
N LEU A 27 -4.62 -27.82 -18.18
CA LEU A 27 -4.65 -26.47 -18.79
C LEU A 27 -5.80 -25.62 -18.23
N ALA A 28 -6.99 -26.20 -18.04
CA ALA A 28 -8.12 -25.51 -17.44
C ALA A 28 -7.81 -25.08 -15.99
N ASN A 29 -7.19 -25.96 -15.20
CA ASN A 29 -6.75 -25.64 -13.84
C ASN A 29 -5.68 -24.54 -13.82
N LEU A 30 -4.67 -24.60 -14.69
CA LEU A 30 -3.64 -23.56 -14.78
C LEU A 30 -4.25 -22.20 -15.18
N SER A 31 -5.14 -22.20 -16.18
CA SER A 31 -5.87 -21.00 -16.61
C SER A 31 -6.69 -20.39 -15.46
N ARG A 32 -7.32 -21.23 -14.63
CA ARG A 32 -8.03 -20.79 -13.43
C ARG A 32 -7.08 -20.13 -12.43
N VAL A 33 -5.95 -20.78 -12.12
CA VAL A 33 -4.94 -20.27 -11.17
C VAL A 33 -4.34 -18.95 -11.63
N VAL A 34 -4.00 -18.80 -12.91
CA VAL A 34 -3.46 -17.55 -13.47
C VAL A 34 -4.51 -16.42 -13.38
N ARG A 35 -5.78 -16.71 -13.70
CA ARG A 35 -6.87 -15.73 -13.55
C ARG A 35 -7.10 -15.35 -12.09
N GLU A 36 -7.06 -16.30 -11.16
CA GLU A 36 -7.20 -16.05 -9.72
C GLU A 36 -6.07 -15.16 -9.19
N ARG A 37 -4.83 -15.43 -9.59
CA ARG A 37 -3.68 -14.56 -9.25
C ARG A 37 -3.84 -13.14 -9.80
N LYS A 38 -4.29 -13.00 -11.05
CA LYS A 38 -4.56 -11.67 -11.63
C LYS A 38 -5.66 -10.92 -10.87
N LYS A 39 -6.75 -11.61 -10.50
CA LYS A 39 -7.82 -11.05 -9.68
C LYS A 39 -7.31 -10.64 -8.29
N MET A 40 -6.48 -11.46 -7.66
CA MET A 40 -5.91 -11.17 -6.35
C MET A 40 -5.01 -9.93 -6.39
N LYS A 41 -4.12 -9.81 -7.40
CA LYS A 41 -3.31 -8.60 -7.60
C LYS A 41 -4.17 -7.35 -7.80
N ALA A 42 -5.20 -7.43 -8.64
CA ALA A 42 -6.12 -6.31 -8.85
C ALA A 42 -6.88 -5.92 -7.57
N LYS A 43 -7.29 -6.91 -6.76
CA LYS A 43 -7.95 -6.68 -5.46
C LYS A 43 -7.01 -6.02 -4.46
N ILE A 44 -5.75 -6.47 -4.38
CA ILE A 44 -4.72 -5.85 -3.53
C ILE A 44 -4.48 -4.40 -3.94
N GLN A 45 -4.38 -4.13 -5.23
CA GLN A 45 -4.20 -2.76 -5.75
C GLN A 45 -5.40 -1.86 -5.41
N ALA A 46 -6.63 -2.36 -5.56
CA ALA A 46 -7.84 -1.62 -5.20
C ALA A 46 -7.92 -1.33 -3.70
N MET A 47 -7.67 -2.32 -2.83
CA MET A 47 -7.65 -2.10 -1.37
C MET A 47 -6.51 -1.15 -0.94
N SER A 48 -5.37 -1.20 -1.62
CA SER A 48 -4.25 -0.28 -1.34
C SER A 48 -4.58 1.17 -1.67
N MET A 49 -5.43 1.41 -2.67
CA MET A 49 -5.90 2.75 -3.03
C MET A 49 -6.82 3.34 -1.95
N GLU A 50 -7.73 2.55 -1.41
CA GLU A 50 -8.60 2.96 -0.31
C GLU A 50 -7.78 3.30 0.94
N ALA A 51 -6.86 2.41 1.33
CA ALA A 51 -5.96 2.64 2.45
C ALA A 51 -5.09 3.91 2.26
N LYS A 52 -4.64 4.18 1.03
CA LYS A 52 -3.88 5.39 0.69
C LYS A 52 -4.73 6.66 0.80
N ALA A 53 -5.99 6.62 0.37
CA ALA A 53 -6.90 7.74 0.48
C ALA A 53 -7.20 8.07 1.95
N SER A 54 -7.55 7.07 2.76
CA SER A 54 -7.76 7.27 4.20
C SER A 54 -6.51 7.78 4.92
N ALA A 55 -5.34 7.23 4.59
CA ALA A 55 -4.06 7.71 5.10
C ALA A 55 -3.79 9.19 4.76
N SER A 56 -4.10 9.61 3.53
CA SER A 56 -3.94 11.02 3.12
C SER A 56 -4.87 11.97 3.85
N ILE A 57 -6.11 11.54 4.14
CA ILE A 57 -7.07 12.34 4.92
C ILE A 57 -6.56 12.52 6.35
N ILE A 58 -6.16 11.43 7.01
CA ILE A 58 -5.63 11.45 8.39
C ILE A 58 -4.34 12.27 8.46
N GLY A 59 -3.45 12.15 7.48
CA GLY A 59 -2.21 12.92 7.42
C GLY A 59 -2.40 14.42 7.21
N CYS A 60 -3.48 14.83 6.54
CA CYS A 60 -3.79 16.25 6.31
C CYS A 60 -4.44 16.92 7.53
N LEU A 61 -5.17 16.15 8.34
CA LEU A 61 -5.93 16.65 9.48
C LEU A 61 -5.11 17.52 10.46
N PRO A 62 -3.93 17.11 10.96
CA PRO A 62 -3.16 17.95 11.89
C PRO A 62 -2.69 19.27 11.27
N ILE A 63 -2.37 19.27 9.96
CA ILE A 63 -1.98 20.50 9.25
C ILE A 63 -3.19 21.43 9.12
N ALA A 64 -4.36 20.90 8.75
CA ALA A 64 -5.59 21.67 8.63
C ALA A 64 -6.01 22.29 9.98
N VAL A 65 -5.93 21.51 11.06
CA VAL A 65 -6.23 21.99 12.42
C VAL A 65 -5.23 23.07 12.85
N MET A 66 -3.94 22.89 12.58
CA MET A 66 -2.91 23.89 12.90
C MET A 66 -3.18 25.23 12.21
N VAL A 67 -3.53 25.21 10.92
CA VAL A 67 -3.89 26.43 10.17
C VAL A 67 -5.17 27.06 10.70
N LEU A 68 -6.18 26.25 11.02
CA LEU A 68 -7.46 26.76 11.52
C LEU A 68 -7.29 27.43 12.89
N VAL A 69 -6.55 26.81 13.82
CA VAL A 69 -6.30 27.39 15.14
C VAL A 69 -5.43 28.64 15.04
N TYR A 70 -4.49 28.70 14.09
CA TYR A 70 -3.72 29.93 13.81
C TYR A 70 -4.62 31.10 13.40
N LEU A 71 -5.70 30.84 12.63
CA LEU A 71 -6.64 31.87 12.19
C LEU A 71 -7.67 32.24 13.26
N THR A 72 -8.16 31.28 14.05
CA THR A 72 -9.20 31.54 15.06
C THR A 72 -8.63 32.06 16.37
N THR A 73 -7.43 31.61 16.76
CA THR A 73 -6.89 31.83 18.10
C THR A 73 -5.35 31.93 18.04
N PRO A 74 -4.81 33.01 17.42
CA PRO A 74 -3.38 33.14 17.17
C PRO A 74 -2.55 33.14 18.45
N ASP A 75 -3.06 33.73 19.55
CA ASP A 75 -2.36 33.76 20.85
C ASP A 75 -2.10 32.37 21.45
N TYR A 76 -2.90 31.36 21.07
CA TYR A 76 -2.73 29.99 21.56
C TYR A 76 -1.66 29.22 20.78
N ILE A 77 -1.63 29.38 19.44
CA ILE A 77 -0.65 28.72 18.58
C ILE A 77 0.72 29.40 18.67
N THR A 78 0.79 30.72 18.89
CA THR A 78 2.07 31.42 19.04
C THR A 78 2.83 30.92 20.24
N LEU A 79 2.16 30.63 21.37
CA LEU A 79 2.77 30.00 22.55
C LEU A 79 3.50 28.69 22.21
N LEU A 80 2.98 27.92 21.25
CA LEU A 80 3.61 26.69 20.76
C LEU A 80 4.97 26.94 20.09
N PHE A 81 5.17 28.14 19.52
CA PHE A 81 6.40 28.55 18.84
C PHE A 81 7.34 29.38 19.73
N THR A 82 6.81 30.19 20.64
CA THR A 82 7.62 31.03 21.54
C THR A 82 8.19 30.25 22.72
N GLU A 83 7.45 29.28 23.25
CA GLU A 83 7.89 28.49 24.40
C GLU A 83 8.80 27.32 23.98
N THR A 84 9.89 27.12 24.72
CA THR A 84 10.86 26.04 24.45
C THR A 84 10.19 24.66 24.52
N LEU A 85 9.24 24.48 25.44
CA LEU A 85 8.45 23.24 25.56
C LEU A 85 7.54 23.00 24.36
N GLY A 86 6.91 24.06 23.83
CA GLY A 86 6.03 23.97 22.65
C GLY A 86 6.78 23.53 21.41
N ASN A 87 8.00 24.05 21.22
CA ASN A 87 8.83 23.72 20.07
C ASN A 87 9.33 22.26 20.11
N ILE A 88 9.66 21.75 21.30
CA ILE A 88 10.00 20.33 21.49
C ILE A 88 8.79 19.43 21.18
N MET A 89 7.60 19.78 21.67
CA MET A 89 6.38 19.02 21.38
C MET A 89 6.03 19.02 19.89
N LEU A 90 6.17 20.15 19.21
CA LEU A 90 6.03 20.25 17.76
C LEU A 90 7.01 19.34 17.03
N GLY A 91 8.28 19.34 17.45
CA GLY A 91 9.32 18.47 16.90
C GLY A 91 8.97 16.98 17.04
N VAL A 92 8.51 16.57 18.23
CA VAL A 92 8.08 15.18 18.49
C VAL A 92 6.86 14.81 17.65
N CYS A 93 5.86 15.69 17.57
CA CYS A 93 4.67 15.48 16.73
C CYS A 93 5.04 15.35 15.25
N ALA A 94 5.89 16.24 14.74
CA ALA A 94 6.36 16.19 13.35
C ALA A 94 7.13 14.89 13.06
N PHE A 95 8.02 14.49 13.97
CA PHE A 95 8.74 13.22 13.87
C PHE A 95 7.78 12.02 13.84
N TRP A 96 6.82 11.96 14.77
CA TRP A 96 5.84 10.88 14.85
C TRP A 96 4.98 10.81 13.58
N MET A 97 4.56 11.96 13.06
CA MET A 97 3.79 12.06 11.83
C MET A 97 4.59 11.59 10.61
N ILE A 98 5.85 11.99 10.48
CA ILE A 98 6.76 11.52 9.44
C ILE A 98 6.92 10.00 9.51
N THR A 99 7.16 9.44 10.71
CA THR A 99 7.26 7.99 10.88
C THR A 99 5.98 7.26 10.48
N GLY A 100 4.80 7.78 10.84
CA GLY A 100 3.52 7.22 10.42
C GLY A 100 3.34 7.23 8.91
N VAL A 101 3.66 8.34 8.25
CA VAL A 101 3.59 8.46 6.78
C VAL A 101 4.57 7.52 6.08
N LEU A 102 5.78 7.34 6.62
CA LEU A 102 6.77 6.40 6.09
C LEU A 102 6.31 4.94 6.21
N VAL A 103 5.73 4.56 7.35
CA VAL A 103 5.16 3.22 7.55
C VAL A 103 4.02 2.97 6.56
N MET A 104 3.11 3.93 6.39
CA MET A 104 2.02 3.82 5.41
C MET A 104 2.55 3.73 3.97
N ARG A 105 3.57 4.52 3.61
CA ARG A 105 4.26 4.39 2.32
C ARG A 105 4.85 3.00 2.13
N LYS A 106 5.47 2.43 3.17
CA LYS A 106 6.05 1.09 3.11
C LYS A 106 4.99 0.01 2.92
N MET A 107 3.84 0.12 3.59
CA MET A 107 2.70 -0.80 3.40
C MET A 107 2.13 -0.76 1.99
N ILE A 108 1.99 0.44 1.40
CA ILE A 108 1.44 0.61 0.04
C ILE A 108 2.45 0.18 -1.03
N ASN A 109 3.75 0.42 -0.79
CA ASN A 109 4.81 0.05 -1.72
C ASN A 109 5.36 -1.37 -1.47
N PHE A 110 4.62 -2.24 -0.78
CA PHE A 110 4.86 -3.69 -0.84
C PHE A 110 4.51 -4.17 -2.26
N SER A 111 5.38 -3.84 -3.21
CA SER A 111 5.51 -4.57 -4.46
C SER A 111 6.13 -5.92 -4.10
N PHE A 112 5.43 -7.00 -4.47
CA PHE A 112 6.06 -8.28 -4.73
C PHE A 112 7.14 -8.15 -5.81
#